data_AF-A0A2S3ZA31-F1
#
_entry.id   AF-A0A2S3ZA31-F1
#
_cell.length_a   1.000
_cell.length_b   1.000
_cell.length_c   1.000
_cell.angle_alpha   90.00
_cell.angle_beta   90.00
_cell.angle_gamma   90.00
#
_symmetry.space_group_name_H-M   'P 1'
#
loop_
_entity.id
_entity.type
_entity.pdbx_description
1 polymer ?
#
loop_
_entity_poly.entity_id
_entity_poly.type
_entity_poly.pdbx_seq_one_letter_code
_entity_poly.pdbx_strand_id
1 'polypeptide(L)'
;MPAPPTVLVLTPADLLLRTILAIVAALIFGFLANLTVLGNLQHLVSQQQLTDTLRVELAQGTAPVSEGTVDKVLLADGAPLAIIDIPSLGVHEVIVEGSDSGTTRLGPGHRRDTVLPGQAGISVVMGRAAAYGGPFARIQELAPGQVFTVLTGQGEQTFEVIGVRYAGDPAPTPLAAGESRLILETARGAAFVPGGVARVDAVLTSETQPAGIRQTSYVTLPASHKELATDTTTVWALAFALQFFLLIELAMIWSFRRVGLQKAWTVFIPVVAVGGLFVADQAVRLLPNLL
;
A
#
# COMPACT_ATOMS: atom_id res chain seq x y z
N MET A 1 -21.11 11.82 -58.24
CA MET A 1 -21.55 10.87 -57.21
C MET A 1 -20.38 10.63 -56.28
N PRO A 2 -20.51 10.76 -54.94
CA PRO A 2 -19.44 10.37 -54.03
C PRO A 2 -19.24 8.85 -54.12
N ALA A 3 -17.99 8.41 -54.16
CA ALA A 3 -17.65 6.98 -54.18
C ALA A 3 -18.26 6.30 -52.94
N PRO A 4 -18.80 5.07 -53.06
CA PRO A 4 -19.31 4.34 -51.92
C PRO A 4 -18.18 4.13 -50.90
N PRO A 5 -18.47 4.21 -49.58
CA PRO A 5 -17.45 4.03 -48.57
C PRO A 5 -16.82 2.64 -48.72
N THR A 6 -15.51 2.59 -48.94
CA THR A 6 -14.73 1.35 -48.91
C THR A 6 -14.84 0.75 -47.53
N VAL A 7 -15.64 -0.31 -47.39
CA VAL A 7 -15.70 -1.11 -46.18
C VAL A 7 -14.40 -1.90 -46.11
N LEU A 8 -13.50 -1.54 -45.19
CA LEU A 8 -12.31 -2.32 -44.89
C LEU A 8 -12.74 -3.68 -44.36
N VAL A 9 -12.59 -4.72 -45.19
CA VAL A 9 -12.81 -6.11 -44.77
C VAL A 9 -11.55 -6.57 -44.04
N LEU A 10 -11.63 -6.62 -42.72
CA LEU A 10 -10.53 -7.08 -41.87
C LEU A 10 -10.31 -8.59 -42.07
N THR A 11 -9.05 -9.01 -42.18
CA THR A 11 -8.70 -10.43 -42.20
C THR A 11 -8.90 -11.04 -40.79
N PRO A 12 -8.97 -12.38 -40.66
CA PRO A 12 -9.02 -13.03 -39.36
C PRO A 12 -7.84 -12.63 -38.45
N ALA A 13 -6.67 -12.38 -39.02
CA ALA A 13 -5.49 -11.92 -38.30
C ALA A 13 -5.67 -10.49 -37.77
N ASP A 14 -6.23 -9.59 -38.59
CA ASP A 14 -6.50 -8.20 -38.17
C ASP A 14 -7.54 -8.13 -37.05
N LEU A 15 -8.56 -9.00 -37.11
CA LEU A 15 -9.57 -9.11 -36.05
C LEU A 15 -8.95 -9.60 -34.74
N LEU A 16 -8.09 -10.61 -34.80
CA LEU A 16 -7.38 -11.13 -33.63
C LEU A 16 -6.46 -10.06 -33.01
N LEU A 17 -5.67 -9.37 -33.84
CA LEU A 17 -4.80 -8.29 -33.39
C LEU A 17 -5.60 -7.16 -32.73
N ARG A 18 -6.71 -6.74 -33.35
CA ARG A 18 -7.60 -5.72 -32.79
C ARG A 18 -8.14 -6.12 -31.41
N THR A 19 -8.57 -7.37 -31.25
CA THR A 19 -9.07 -7.86 -29.95
C THR A 19 -7.98 -7.89 -28.90
N ILE A 20 -6.77 -8.36 -29.24
CA ILE A 20 -5.62 -8.35 -28.31
C ILE A 20 -5.31 -6.93 -27.86
N LEU A 21 -5.20 -5.99 -28.82
CA LEU A 21 -4.92 -4.59 -28.51
C LEU A 21 -6.02 -3.95 -27.65
N ALA A 22 -7.30 -4.28 -27.89
CA ALA A 22 -8.40 -3.81 -27.08
C ALA A 22 -8.34 -4.32 -25.63
N ILE A 23 -8.03 -5.61 -25.43
CA ILE A 23 -7.86 -6.21 -24.10
C ILE A 23 -6.67 -5.57 -23.38
N VAL A 24 -5.53 -5.43 -24.04
CA VAL A 24 -4.34 -4.79 -23.47
C VAL A 24 -4.63 -3.34 -23.10
N ALA A 25 -5.31 -2.59 -23.98
CA ALA A 25 -5.72 -1.22 -23.67
C ALA A 25 -6.67 -1.18 -22.46
N ALA A 26 -7.67 -2.05 -22.40
CA ALA A 26 -8.60 -2.11 -21.27
C ALA A 26 -7.88 -2.42 -19.95
N LEU A 27 -6.92 -3.34 -19.95
CA LEU A 27 -6.09 -3.66 -18.79
C LEU A 27 -5.22 -2.48 -18.36
N ILE A 28 -4.56 -1.79 -19.29
CA ILE A 28 -3.74 -0.61 -18.99
C ILE A 28 -4.62 0.51 -18.43
N PHE A 29 -5.74 0.84 -19.08
CA PHE A 29 -6.65 1.87 -18.60
C PHE A 29 -7.25 1.53 -17.24
N GLY A 30 -7.67 0.28 -17.05
CA GLY A 30 -8.20 -0.20 -15.77
C GLY A 30 -7.16 -0.13 -14.65
N PHE A 31 -5.92 -0.54 -14.94
CA PHE A 31 -4.81 -0.44 -13.98
C PHE A 31 -4.49 1.01 -13.62
N LEU A 32 -4.39 1.91 -14.60
CA LEU A 32 -4.12 3.33 -14.37
C LEU A 32 -5.27 4.01 -13.60
N ALA A 33 -6.52 3.72 -13.96
CA ALA A 33 -7.69 4.21 -13.24
C ALA A 33 -7.71 3.69 -11.79
N ASN A 34 -7.32 2.42 -11.58
CA ASN A 34 -7.20 1.87 -10.24
C ASN A 34 -6.09 2.57 -9.44
N LEU A 35 -4.90 2.71 -10.00
CA LEU A 35 -3.75 3.31 -9.31
C LEU A 35 -3.98 4.78 -8.95
N THR A 36 -4.68 5.54 -9.80
CA THR A 36 -4.80 7.01 -9.65
C THR A 36 -6.12 7.49 -9.05
N VAL A 37 -7.22 6.77 -9.27
CA VAL A 37 -8.56 7.21 -8.83
C VAL A 37 -9.08 6.26 -7.76
N LEU A 38 -9.24 4.99 -8.10
CA LEU A 38 -9.93 4.04 -7.21
C LEU A 38 -9.07 3.66 -6.00
N GLY A 39 -7.75 3.68 -6.12
CA GLY A 39 -6.81 3.41 -5.04
C GLY A 39 -6.94 4.42 -3.91
N ASN A 40 -7.23 5.69 -4.22
CA ASN A 40 -7.50 6.70 -3.19
C ASN A 40 -8.81 6.43 -2.46
N LEU A 41 -9.85 5.98 -3.18
CA LEU A 41 -11.11 5.56 -2.54
C LEU A 41 -10.93 4.30 -1.69
N GLN A 42 -10.17 3.33 -2.19
CA GLN A 42 -9.81 2.11 -1.45
C GLN A 42 -9.07 2.46 -0.16
N HIS A 43 -8.07 3.35 -0.23
CA HIS A 43 -7.34 3.87 0.94
C HIS A 43 -8.29 4.49 1.97
N LEU A 44 -9.16 5.42 1.55
CA LEU A 44 -10.11 6.05 2.46
C LEU A 44 -11.04 5.05 3.16
N VAL A 45 -11.54 4.05 2.42
CA VAL A 45 -12.37 2.98 2.99
C VAL A 45 -11.57 2.12 3.96
N SER A 46 -10.34 1.74 3.60
CA SER A 46 -9.44 0.98 4.47
C SER A 46 -9.12 1.75 5.75
N GLN A 47 -8.78 3.03 5.65
CA GLN A 47 -8.47 3.85 6.82
C GLN A 47 -9.66 4.03 7.77
N GLN A 48 -10.87 4.17 7.23
CA GLN A 48 -12.08 4.19 8.05
C GLN A 48 -12.25 2.87 8.82
N GLN A 49 -12.16 1.72 8.12
CA GLN A 49 -12.29 0.40 8.73
C GLN A 49 -11.23 0.15 9.81
N LEU A 50 -9.98 0.48 9.51
CA LEU A 50 -8.85 0.35 10.43
C LEU A 50 -9.03 1.23 11.67
N THR A 51 -9.52 2.46 11.49
CA THR A 51 -9.80 3.38 12.61
C THR A 51 -10.91 2.83 13.50
N ASP A 52 -11.99 2.30 12.91
CA ASP A 52 -13.10 1.73 13.66
C ASP A 52 -12.66 0.51 14.48
N THR A 53 -11.84 -0.39 13.88
CA THR A 53 -11.26 -1.53 14.58
C THR A 53 -10.33 -1.08 15.72
N LEU A 54 -9.35 -0.22 15.43
CA LEU A 54 -8.37 0.22 16.42
C LEU A 54 -9.02 0.95 17.59
N ARG A 55 -10.05 1.76 17.34
CA ARG A 55 -10.81 2.45 18.38
C ARG A 55 -11.47 1.48 19.35
N VAL A 56 -12.04 0.39 18.84
CA VAL A 56 -12.65 -0.65 19.68
C VAL A 56 -11.58 -1.36 20.51
N GLU A 57 -10.45 -1.71 19.90
CA GLU A 57 -9.34 -2.37 20.60
C GLU A 57 -8.72 -1.50 21.69
N LEU A 58 -8.54 -0.20 21.42
CA LEU A 58 -8.07 0.77 22.41
C LEU A 58 -9.07 0.91 23.58
N ALA A 59 -10.37 1.00 23.27
CA ALA A 59 -11.41 1.08 24.30
C ALA A 59 -11.52 -0.17 25.17
N GLN A 60 -11.19 -1.34 24.61
CA GLN A 60 -11.19 -2.63 25.31
C GLN A 60 -9.85 -2.94 26.00
N GLY A 61 -8.80 -2.14 25.76
CA GLY A 61 -7.45 -2.43 26.26
C GLY A 61 -6.81 -3.67 25.61
N THR A 62 -7.26 -4.03 24.39
CA THR A 62 -6.76 -5.18 23.61
C THR A 62 -5.89 -4.76 22.43
N ALA A 63 -5.68 -3.46 22.23
CA ALA A 63 -4.79 -2.93 21.20
C ALA A 63 -3.38 -3.53 21.32
N PRO A 64 -2.73 -3.89 20.20
CA PRO A 64 -1.45 -4.58 20.26
C PRO A 64 -0.32 -3.72 20.86
N VAL A 65 0.47 -4.34 21.72
CA VAL A 65 1.67 -3.74 22.34
C VAL A 65 2.94 -4.56 22.06
N SER A 66 2.84 -5.54 21.16
CA SER A 66 3.93 -6.40 20.72
C SER A 66 3.65 -6.92 19.30
N GLU A 67 4.50 -7.78 18.76
CA GLU A 67 4.27 -8.43 17.46
C GLU A 67 3.03 -9.35 17.46
N GLY A 68 2.57 -9.75 18.64
CA GLY A 68 1.39 -10.59 18.81
C GLY A 68 0.24 -9.89 19.52
N THR A 69 -0.94 -10.48 19.38
CA THR A 69 -2.14 -10.16 20.15
C THR A 69 -1.98 -10.52 21.62
N VAL A 70 -2.98 -10.16 22.44
CA VAL A 70 -3.07 -10.57 23.85
C VAL A 70 -2.99 -12.08 24.05
N ASP A 71 -3.47 -12.86 23.07
CA ASP A 71 -3.45 -14.33 23.08
C ASP A 71 -2.14 -14.92 22.53
N LYS A 72 -1.12 -14.08 22.30
CA LYS A 72 0.19 -14.46 21.75
C LYS A 72 0.12 -15.07 20.34
N VAL A 73 -0.90 -14.68 19.58
CA VAL A 73 -1.00 -14.99 18.14
C VAL A 73 -0.35 -13.86 17.37
N LEU A 74 0.52 -14.17 16.41
CA LEU A 74 1.15 -13.15 15.57
C LEU A 74 0.08 -12.32 14.84
N LEU A 75 0.26 -11.00 14.84
CA LEU A 75 -0.61 -10.12 14.08
C LEU A 75 -0.49 -10.41 12.59
N ALA A 76 -1.62 -10.51 11.90
CA ALA A 76 -1.65 -10.57 10.46
C ALA A 76 -1.17 -9.24 9.86
N ASP A 77 -0.55 -9.29 8.68
CA ASP A 77 -0.25 -8.09 7.92
C ASP A 77 -1.56 -7.33 7.60
N GLY A 78 -1.55 -6.01 7.77
CA GLY A 78 -2.73 -5.15 7.68
C GLY A 78 -3.50 -4.98 8.99
N ALA A 79 -3.14 -5.66 10.08
CA ALA A 79 -3.76 -5.42 11.39
C ALA A 79 -3.44 -4.01 11.91
N PRO A 80 -4.40 -3.26 12.47
CA PRO A 80 -4.12 -1.92 12.98
C PRO A 80 -3.24 -1.96 14.23
N LEU A 81 -2.34 -0.99 14.37
CA LEU A 81 -1.41 -0.88 15.50
C LEU A 81 -1.50 0.44 16.23
N ALA A 82 -1.52 1.53 15.47
CA ALA A 82 -1.30 2.86 15.98
C ALA A 82 -1.92 3.91 15.06
N ILE A 83 -2.07 5.13 15.55
CA ILE A 83 -2.45 6.29 14.73
C ILE A 83 -1.27 7.25 14.72
N ILE A 84 -0.80 7.64 13.54
CA ILE A 84 0.20 8.70 13.37
C ILE A 84 -0.50 9.99 12.98
N ASP A 85 -0.17 11.06 13.70
CA ASP A 85 -0.68 12.41 13.45
C ASP A 85 0.51 13.37 13.24
N ILE A 86 0.63 13.90 12.02
CA ILE A 86 1.66 14.88 11.63
C ILE A 86 0.95 16.17 11.19
N PRO A 87 0.65 17.09 12.12
CA PRO A 87 -0.16 18.28 11.82
C PRO A 87 0.43 19.17 10.73
N SER A 88 1.76 19.33 10.70
CA SER A 88 2.46 20.18 9.72
C SER A 88 2.26 19.72 8.27
N LEU A 89 1.91 18.44 8.07
CA LEU A 89 1.67 17.83 6.76
C LEU A 89 0.20 17.48 6.51
N GLY A 90 -0.66 17.57 7.54
CA GLY A 90 -2.05 17.13 7.47
C GLY A 90 -2.19 15.60 7.36
N VAL A 91 -1.21 14.84 7.88
CA VAL A 91 -1.25 13.37 7.89
C VAL A 91 -1.95 12.92 9.17
N HIS A 92 -3.01 12.14 9.02
CA HIS A 92 -3.69 11.45 10.12
C HIS A 92 -4.06 10.06 9.62
N GLU A 93 -3.24 9.07 9.95
CA GLU A 93 -3.32 7.74 9.35
C GLU A 93 -3.17 6.64 10.39
N VAL A 94 -3.88 5.53 10.19
CA VAL A 94 -3.67 4.31 10.98
C VAL A 94 -2.45 3.57 10.43
N ILE A 95 -1.47 3.33 11.29
CA ILE A 95 -0.35 2.44 11.03
C ILE A 95 -0.84 1.00 11.19
N VAL A 96 -0.55 0.17 10.19
CA VAL A 96 -0.82 -1.27 10.20
C VAL A 96 0.45 -2.09 10.42
N GLU A 97 0.33 -3.32 10.89
CA GLU A 97 1.44 -4.27 10.96
C GLU A 97 1.78 -4.78 9.56
N GLY A 98 3.08 -4.92 9.25
CA GLY A 98 3.56 -5.36 7.95
C GLY A 98 3.96 -4.17 7.05
N SER A 99 4.80 -4.46 6.07
CA SER A 99 5.40 -3.42 5.20
C SER A 99 5.58 -3.90 3.76
N ASP A 100 4.92 -4.99 3.38
CA ASP A 100 4.81 -5.42 1.99
C ASP A 100 3.89 -4.50 1.19
N SER A 101 3.94 -4.62 -0.15
CA SER A 101 3.16 -3.76 -1.06
C SER A 101 1.64 -3.93 -0.94
N GLY A 102 1.17 -5.10 -0.52
CA GLY A 102 -0.24 -5.33 -0.22
C GLY A 102 -0.71 -4.53 0.99
N THR A 103 0.11 -4.53 2.03
CA THR A 103 -0.14 -3.84 3.31
C THR A 103 -0.06 -2.33 3.19
N THR A 104 0.98 -1.79 2.54
CA THR A 104 1.18 -0.33 2.43
C THR A 104 0.13 0.38 1.56
N ARG A 105 -0.80 -0.36 0.94
CA ARG A 105 -1.99 0.22 0.29
C ARG A 105 -3.10 0.59 1.26
N LEU A 106 -3.11 -0.01 2.45
CA LEU A 106 -4.12 0.21 3.46
C LEU A 106 -3.81 1.46 4.29
N GLY A 107 -2.52 1.79 4.43
CA GLY A 107 -1.96 2.85 5.26
C GLY A 107 -0.45 2.69 5.42
N PRO A 108 0.20 3.53 6.24
CA PRO A 108 1.59 3.30 6.65
C PRO A 108 1.76 1.95 7.34
N GLY A 109 2.80 1.21 6.97
CA GLY A 109 3.10 -0.13 7.48
C GLY A 109 4.27 -0.15 8.45
N HIS A 110 4.08 -0.73 9.63
CA HIS A 110 5.14 -0.99 10.60
C HIS A 110 5.99 -2.18 10.17
N ARG A 111 7.31 -2.02 10.25
CA ARG A 111 8.26 -3.05 9.91
C ARG A 111 8.40 -4.04 11.08
N ARG A 112 7.92 -5.27 10.87
CA ARG A 112 7.73 -6.33 11.88
C ARG A 112 8.94 -6.67 12.77
N ASP A 113 10.16 -6.56 12.26
CA ASP A 113 11.40 -6.81 13.03
C ASP A 113 11.81 -5.65 13.95
N THR A 114 11.04 -4.56 13.98
CA THR A 114 11.36 -3.33 14.72
C THR A 114 10.40 -3.10 15.89
N VAL A 115 10.77 -2.20 16.82
CA VAL A 115 9.93 -1.92 17.98
C VAL A 115 8.69 -1.10 17.65
N LEU A 116 7.60 -1.22 18.43
CA LEU A 116 6.45 -0.36 18.18
C LEU A 116 6.81 1.10 18.53
N PRO A 117 6.19 2.09 17.89
CA PRO A 117 6.47 3.50 18.18
C PRO A 117 6.34 3.81 19.69
N GLY A 118 7.40 4.41 20.24
CA GLY A 118 7.49 4.81 21.66
C GLY A 118 8.10 3.76 22.58
N GLN A 119 8.32 2.53 22.09
CA GLN A 119 9.06 1.52 22.83
C GLN A 119 10.56 1.79 22.79
N ALA A 120 11.28 1.37 23.83
CA ALA A 120 12.74 1.41 23.86
C ALA A 120 13.34 0.63 22.67
N GLY A 121 14.10 1.31 21.83
CA GLY A 121 14.63 0.78 20.56
C GLY A 121 14.27 1.62 19.34
N ILE A 122 14.48 1.04 18.16
CA ILE A 122 14.18 1.68 16.87
C ILE A 122 12.88 1.10 16.32
N SER A 123 11.93 1.97 15.99
CA SER A 123 10.72 1.66 15.23
C SER A 123 10.85 2.14 13.80
N VAL A 124 10.39 1.35 12.83
CA VAL A 124 10.39 1.73 11.42
C VAL A 124 8.95 1.65 10.90
N VAL A 125 8.48 2.75 10.31
CA VAL A 125 7.18 2.84 9.65
C VAL A 125 7.42 3.25 8.20
N MET A 126 6.85 2.48 7.29
CA MET A 126 7.01 2.59 5.84
C MET A 126 5.71 3.09 5.21
N GLY A 127 5.77 4.09 4.35
CA GLY A 127 4.58 4.62 3.68
C GLY A 127 4.82 4.92 2.21
N ARG A 128 3.76 4.77 1.41
CA ARG A 128 3.75 5.13 -0.01
C ARG A 128 3.97 6.63 -0.20
N ALA A 129 4.78 6.95 -1.21
CA ALA A 129 4.98 8.32 -1.67
C ALA A 129 3.90 8.75 -2.69
N ALA A 130 3.27 7.79 -3.37
CA ALA A 130 2.21 8.01 -4.34
C ALA A 130 1.24 6.81 -4.41
N ALA A 131 0.06 7.05 -4.99
CA ALA A 131 -1.07 6.10 -4.99
C ALA A 131 -1.59 5.76 -3.59
N TYR A 132 -2.84 5.32 -3.51
CA TYR A 132 -3.45 4.85 -2.26
C TYR A 132 -3.30 5.88 -1.12
N GLY A 133 -3.74 7.11 -1.36
CA GLY A 133 -3.59 8.22 -0.42
C GLY A 133 -2.19 8.84 -0.40
N GLY A 134 -1.13 8.07 -0.67
CA GLY A 134 0.26 8.53 -0.60
C GLY A 134 0.58 9.17 0.76
N PRO A 135 0.35 8.47 1.88
CA PRO A 135 0.38 9.08 3.21
C PRO A 135 1.72 9.75 3.53
N PHE A 136 2.82 9.25 2.95
CA PHE A 136 4.16 9.79 3.16
C PHE A 136 4.71 10.59 1.98
N ALA A 137 3.87 11.04 1.04
CA ALA A 137 4.26 11.86 -0.11
C ALA A 137 5.09 13.10 0.27
N ARG A 138 4.87 13.65 1.47
CA ARG A 138 5.45 14.93 1.92
C ARG A 138 6.32 14.83 3.17
N ILE A 139 6.65 13.64 3.67
CA ILE A 139 7.45 13.54 4.91
C ILE A 139 8.86 14.14 4.77
N GLN A 140 9.38 14.25 3.55
CA GLN A 140 10.66 14.92 3.27
C GLN A 140 10.62 16.43 3.53
N GLU A 141 9.44 17.02 3.69
CA GLU A 141 9.27 18.43 4.05
C GLU A 141 9.39 18.66 5.57
N LEU A 142 9.51 17.60 6.36
CA LEU A 142 9.69 17.70 7.81
C LEU A 142 11.04 18.31 8.14
N ALA A 143 10.99 19.43 8.86
CA ALA A 143 12.19 20.12 9.34
C ALA A 143 12.60 19.59 10.72
N PRO A 144 13.91 19.60 11.05
CA PRO A 144 14.36 19.34 12.41
C PRO A 144 13.63 20.21 13.44
N GLY A 145 13.27 19.61 14.58
CA GLY A 145 12.50 20.28 15.65
C GLY A 145 10.98 20.26 15.45
N GLN A 146 10.46 19.80 14.30
CA GLN A 146 9.03 19.60 14.15
C GLN A 146 8.55 18.41 14.98
N VAL A 147 7.38 18.58 15.58
CA VAL A 147 6.78 17.59 16.49
C VAL A 147 5.57 16.93 15.83
N PHE A 148 5.42 15.64 16.07
CA PHE A 148 4.26 14.85 15.67
C PHE A 148 4.01 13.76 16.72
N THR A 149 2.83 13.12 16.68
CA THR A 149 2.46 12.12 17.69
C THR A 149 2.10 10.77 17.07
N VAL A 150 2.28 9.72 17.87
CA VAL A 150 1.83 8.38 17.55
C VAL A 150 1.06 7.81 18.73
N LEU A 151 -0.23 7.56 18.55
CA LEU A 151 -1.08 6.91 19.54
C LEU A 151 -1.01 5.39 19.38
N THR A 152 -0.56 4.69 20.41
CA THR A 152 -0.47 3.22 20.44
C THR A 152 -1.34 2.64 21.55
N GLY A 153 -1.39 1.31 21.67
CA GLY A 153 -1.98 0.65 22.84
C GLY A 153 -1.31 0.99 24.19
N GLN A 154 -0.11 1.57 24.17
CA GLN A 154 0.62 2.04 25.38
C GLN A 154 0.46 3.55 25.62
N GLY A 155 -0.45 4.21 24.91
CA GLY A 155 -0.71 5.64 25.02
C GLY A 155 -0.07 6.46 23.89
N GLU A 156 -0.20 7.78 24.01
CA GLU A 156 0.28 8.74 23.03
C GLU A 156 1.77 9.04 23.23
N GLN A 157 2.51 8.99 22.13
CA GLN A 157 3.96 9.12 22.08
C GLN A 157 4.33 10.34 21.23
N THR A 158 5.12 11.25 21.80
CA THR A 158 5.51 12.50 21.12
C THR A 158 6.90 12.37 20.53
N PHE A 159 7.05 12.68 19.25
CA PHE A 159 8.30 12.59 18.53
C PHE A 159 8.74 13.96 18.01
N GLU A 160 10.04 14.22 18.06
CA GLU A 160 10.67 15.39 17.48
C GLU A 160 11.60 14.98 16.33
N VAL A 161 11.41 15.57 15.15
CA VAL A 161 12.19 15.29 13.95
C VAL A 161 13.64 15.73 14.16
N ILE A 162 14.59 14.83 13.87
CA ILE A 162 16.02 15.12 13.90
C ILE A 162 16.49 15.58 12.51
N GLY A 163 15.93 14.97 11.46
CA GLY A 163 16.24 15.33 10.08
C GLY A 163 15.86 14.26 9.07
N VAL A 164 16.11 14.61 7.80
CA VAL A 164 15.86 13.76 6.64
C VAL A 164 17.19 13.19 6.15
N ARG A 165 17.19 11.91 5.77
CA ARG A 165 18.32 11.19 5.18
C ARG A 165 17.89 10.44 3.93
N TYR A 166 18.86 10.15 3.09
CA TYR A 166 18.71 9.38 1.86
C TYR A 166 19.52 8.08 1.91
N ALA A 167 19.25 7.19 0.94
CA ALA A 167 20.06 5.99 0.78
C ALA A 167 21.55 6.35 0.58
N GLY A 168 22.43 5.76 1.40
CA GLY A 168 23.87 6.02 1.41
C GLY A 168 24.33 7.03 2.46
N ASP A 169 23.42 7.82 3.03
CA ASP A 169 23.76 8.73 4.13
C ASP A 169 24.13 7.93 5.40
N PRO A 170 25.04 8.46 6.24
CA PRO A 170 25.41 7.80 7.48
C PRO A 170 24.21 7.60 8.39
N ALA A 171 24.20 6.50 9.14
CA ALA A 171 23.23 6.29 10.19
C ALA A 171 23.37 7.39 11.28
N PRO A 172 22.27 7.82 11.92
CA PRO A 172 22.38 8.77 13.02
C PRO A 172 23.11 8.14 14.21
N THR A 173 23.46 8.97 15.19
CA THR A 173 24.14 8.53 16.42
C THR A 173 23.46 7.29 17.01
N PRO A 174 24.24 6.27 17.43
CA PRO A 174 23.70 5.08 18.07
C PRO A 174 22.77 5.44 19.24
N LEU A 175 21.69 4.69 19.35
CA LEU A 175 20.66 4.91 20.37
C LEU A 175 21.19 4.48 21.74
N ALA A 176 21.02 5.33 22.77
CA ALA A 176 21.40 4.94 24.12
C ALA A 176 20.40 3.92 24.70
N ALA A 177 20.83 3.19 25.74
CA ALA A 177 19.96 2.20 26.37
C ALA A 177 18.72 2.88 26.98
N GLY A 178 17.54 2.38 26.62
CA GLY A 178 16.26 2.92 27.09
C GLY A 178 15.74 4.13 26.31
N GLU A 179 16.43 4.60 25.27
CA GLU A 179 15.91 5.61 24.36
C GLU A 179 15.03 4.98 23.26
N SER A 180 14.21 5.80 22.60
CA SER A 180 13.35 5.40 21.49
C SER A 180 13.55 6.32 20.28
N ARG A 181 13.58 5.73 19.09
CA ARG A 181 13.66 6.44 17.81
C ARG A 181 12.65 5.87 16.84
N LEU A 182 11.97 6.74 16.12
CA LEU A 182 11.07 6.38 15.02
C LEU A 182 11.70 6.82 13.70
N ILE A 183 11.69 5.92 12.73
CA ILE A 183 12.15 6.18 11.36
C ILE A 183 10.94 6.04 10.44
N LEU A 184 10.59 7.14 9.76
CA LEU A 184 9.57 7.14 8.72
C LEU A 184 10.26 6.96 7.36
N GLU A 185 9.86 5.98 6.56
CA GLU A 185 10.50 5.64 5.29
C GLU A 185 9.52 5.75 4.12
N THR A 186 9.97 6.33 3.00
CA THR A 186 9.17 6.46 1.78
C THR A 186 10.04 6.47 0.53
N ALA A 187 9.43 6.37 -0.65
CA ALA A 187 10.16 6.52 -1.90
C ALA A 187 10.53 7.99 -2.17
N ARG A 188 11.70 8.17 -2.76
CA ARG A 188 12.15 9.43 -3.36
C ARG A 188 12.02 9.34 -4.87
N GLY A 189 11.59 10.42 -5.51
CA GLY A 189 11.55 10.51 -6.98
C GLY A 189 10.30 11.22 -7.47
N ALA A 190 10.03 11.12 -8.77
CA ALA A 190 8.75 11.54 -9.31
C ALA A 190 7.65 10.56 -8.86
N ALA A 191 6.41 11.05 -8.76
CA ALA A 191 5.27 10.19 -8.43
C ALA A 191 5.21 8.97 -9.35
N PHE A 192 4.98 7.78 -8.77
CA PHE A 192 4.94 6.48 -9.46
C PHE A 192 6.28 6.01 -10.08
N VAL A 193 7.37 6.78 -9.95
CA VAL A 193 8.70 6.42 -10.48
C VAL A 193 9.75 6.60 -9.36
N PRO A 194 9.83 5.63 -8.43
CA PRO A 194 10.78 5.70 -7.33
C PRO A 194 12.22 5.62 -7.85
N GLY A 195 13.06 6.57 -7.44
CA GLY A 195 14.49 6.64 -7.74
C GLY A 195 15.40 6.38 -6.52
N GLY A 196 14.82 6.19 -5.33
CA GLY A 196 15.56 5.90 -4.11
C GLY A 196 14.66 5.93 -2.87
N VAL A 197 15.27 5.89 -1.69
CA VAL A 197 14.56 5.91 -0.40
C VAL A 197 14.88 7.20 0.33
N ALA A 198 13.86 7.80 0.94
CA ALA A 198 13.99 8.87 1.92
C ALA A 198 13.57 8.36 3.28
N ARG A 199 14.32 8.75 4.32
CA ARG A 199 14.07 8.40 5.72
C ARG A 199 13.99 9.67 6.55
N VAL A 200 13.04 9.76 7.46
CA VAL A 200 12.94 10.84 8.44
C VAL A 200 13.14 10.22 9.82
N ASP A 201 14.18 10.63 10.52
CA ASP A 201 14.39 10.20 11.90
C ASP A 201 13.74 11.17 12.87
N ALA A 202 13.11 10.60 13.90
CA ALA A 202 12.57 11.36 15.00
C ALA A 202 12.94 10.70 16.33
N VAL A 203 13.36 11.51 17.31
CA VAL A 203 13.57 11.05 18.69
C VAL A 203 12.25 11.13 19.47
N LEU A 204 12.05 10.19 20.37
CA LEU A 204 10.95 10.29 21.34
C LEU A 204 11.28 11.37 22.38
N THR A 205 10.31 12.25 22.66
CA THR A 205 10.40 13.28 23.70
C THR A 205 9.49 12.99 24.91
N SER A 206 8.51 12.09 24.75
CA SER A 206 7.69 11.56 25.85
C SER A 206 8.37 10.39 26.58
N GLU A 207 7.70 9.87 27.61
CA GLU A 207 8.19 8.73 28.39
C GLU A 207 8.33 7.47 27.52
N THR A 208 9.52 6.86 27.55
CA THR A 208 9.80 5.65 26.79
C THR A 208 9.09 4.45 27.41
N GLN A 209 8.42 3.67 26.56
CA GLN A 209 7.68 2.49 26.95
C GLN A 209 8.56 1.22 26.91
N PRO A 210 8.28 0.21 27.75
CA PRO A 210 8.95 -1.08 27.65
C PRO A 210 8.63 -1.75 26.32
N ALA A 211 9.66 -2.34 25.70
CA ALA A 211 9.52 -3.05 24.44
C ALA A 211 8.80 -4.40 24.61
N GLY A 212 7.82 -4.66 23.75
CA GLY A 212 7.15 -5.96 23.65
C GLY A 212 8.07 -7.06 23.10
N ILE A 213 7.72 -8.32 23.38
CA ILE A 213 8.42 -9.49 22.82
C ILE A 213 8.24 -9.52 21.29
N ARG A 214 9.32 -9.85 20.58
CA ARG A 214 9.35 -10.05 19.14
C ARG A 214 9.95 -11.41 18.81
N GLN A 215 9.32 -12.08 17.86
CA GLN A 215 9.78 -13.32 17.22
C GLN A 215 10.50 -13.01 15.91
N THR A 216 10.06 -11.99 15.18
CA THR A 216 10.70 -11.57 13.94
C THR A 216 11.96 -10.76 14.22
N SER A 217 13.03 -11.13 13.52
CA SER A 217 14.33 -10.45 13.52
C SER A 217 14.66 -9.96 12.11
N TYR A 218 15.70 -9.14 12.00
CA TYR A 218 16.23 -8.69 10.72
C TYR A 218 16.52 -9.85 9.74
N VAL A 219 17.00 -10.99 10.25
CA VAL A 219 17.37 -12.16 9.43
C VAL A 219 16.13 -12.94 8.97
N THR A 220 15.06 -12.94 9.77
CA THR A 220 13.84 -13.70 9.48
C THR A 220 12.78 -12.87 8.77
N LEU A 221 12.97 -11.55 8.64
CA LEU A 221 12.07 -10.67 7.91
C LEU A 221 12.01 -11.06 6.42
N PRO A 222 10.83 -11.31 5.84
CA PRO A 222 10.71 -11.64 4.43
C PRO A 222 11.18 -10.49 3.54
N ALA A 223 11.74 -10.82 2.36
CA ALA A 223 12.33 -9.82 1.47
C ALA A 223 11.31 -8.78 0.95
N SER A 224 10.03 -9.14 0.86
CA SER A 224 8.91 -8.26 0.46
C SER A 224 8.68 -7.08 1.41
N HIS A 225 9.18 -7.16 2.65
CA HIS A 225 9.03 -6.12 3.68
C HIS A 225 10.16 -5.10 3.69
N LYS A 226 11.19 -5.28 2.84
CA LYS A 226 12.34 -4.37 2.75
C LYS A 226 11.96 -3.10 1.97
N GLU A 227 12.74 -2.05 2.15
CA GLU A 227 12.56 -0.79 1.42
C GLU A 227 12.53 -1.00 -0.10
N LEU A 228 11.52 -0.43 -0.78
CA LEU A 228 11.30 -0.56 -2.23
C LEU A 228 11.20 -2.00 -2.74
N ALA A 229 10.86 -2.95 -1.86
CA ALA A 229 10.68 -4.33 -2.27
C ALA A 229 9.39 -4.54 -3.05
N THR A 230 9.46 -5.50 -3.97
CA THR A 230 8.30 -6.05 -4.69
C THR A 230 7.92 -7.38 -4.05
N ASP A 231 6.62 -7.60 -3.84
CA ASP A 231 6.11 -8.88 -3.37
C ASP A 231 5.72 -9.78 -4.54
N THR A 232 6.50 -10.82 -4.81
CA THR A 232 6.22 -11.80 -5.88
C THR A 232 5.43 -13.02 -5.39
N THR A 233 5.07 -13.09 -4.11
CA THR A 233 4.39 -14.27 -3.54
C THR A 233 2.98 -14.47 -4.12
N THR A 234 2.36 -13.41 -4.63
CA THR A 234 1.00 -13.42 -5.21
C THR A 234 0.98 -13.43 -6.74
N VAL A 235 2.10 -13.67 -7.44
CA VAL A 235 2.14 -13.72 -8.91
C VAL A 235 1.21 -14.79 -9.49
N TRP A 236 1.08 -15.93 -8.80
CA TRP A 236 0.14 -16.98 -9.19
C TRP A 236 -1.31 -16.49 -9.21
N ALA A 237 -1.70 -15.64 -8.24
CA ALA A 237 -3.03 -15.05 -8.17
C ALA A 237 -3.27 -14.07 -9.30
N LEU A 238 -2.25 -13.29 -9.71
CA LEU A 238 -2.33 -12.46 -10.92
C LEU A 238 -2.55 -13.30 -12.18
N ALA A 239 -1.87 -14.44 -12.32
CA ALA A 239 -2.06 -15.33 -13.47
C ALA A 239 -3.51 -15.84 -13.55
N PHE A 240 -4.10 -16.25 -12.42
CA PHE A 240 -5.50 -16.64 -12.37
C PHE A 240 -6.45 -15.46 -12.61
N ALA A 241 -6.15 -14.28 -12.10
CA ALA A 241 -6.92 -13.07 -12.36
C ALA A 241 -6.96 -12.75 -13.87
N LEU A 242 -5.81 -12.83 -14.55
CA LEU A 242 -5.71 -12.60 -15.99
C LEU A 242 -6.45 -13.67 -16.80
N GLN A 243 -6.36 -14.94 -16.41
CA GLN A 243 -7.12 -16.03 -17.04
C GLN A 243 -8.63 -15.83 -16.86
N PHE A 244 -9.07 -15.46 -15.66
CA PHE A 244 -10.46 -15.16 -15.39
C PHE A 244 -10.95 -13.97 -16.23
N PHE A 245 -10.16 -12.91 -16.32
CA PHE A 245 -10.47 -11.75 -17.15
C PHE A 245 -10.57 -12.13 -18.64
N LEU A 246 -9.66 -12.96 -19.13
CA LEU A 246 -9.71 -13.48 -20.50
C LEU A 246 -11.00 -14.28 -20.76
N LEU A 247 -11.43 -15.10 -19.81
CA LEU A 247 -12.70 -15.84 -19.92
C LEU A 247 -13.91 -14.90 -19.98
N ILE A 248 -13.90 -13.81 -19.20
CA ILE A 248 -14.95 -12.76 -19.26
C ILE A 248 -15.01 -12.15 -20.66
N GLU A 249 -13.86 -11.75 -21.21
CA GLU A 249 -13.77 -11.16 -22.56
C GLU A 249 -14.25 -12.13 -23.64
N LEU A 250 -13.85 -13.40 -23.58
CA LEU A 250 -14.30 -14.44 -24.52
C LEU A 250 -15.81 -14.68 -24.41
N ALA A 251 -16.35 -14.74 -23.19
CA ALA A 251 -17.78 -14.88 -22.96
C ALA A 251 -18.57 -13.67 -23.47
N MET A 252 -18.03 -12.46 -23.30
CA MET A 252 -18.63 -11.23 -23.81
C MET A 252 -18.67 -11.25 -25.35
N ILE A 253 -17.57 -11.58 -26.01
CA ILE A 253 -17.49 -11.67 -27.49
C ILE A 253 -18.45 -12.73 -28.03
N TRP A 254 -18.51 -13.89 -27.38
CA TRP A 254 -19.45 -14.96 -27.75
C TRP A 254 -20.90 -14.51 -27.59
N SER A 255 -21.22 -13.81 -26.49
CA SER A 255 -22.56 -13.29 -26.21
C SER A 255 -22.98 -12.20 -27.21
N PHE A 256 -22.06 -11.30 -27.59
CA PHE A 256 -22.31 -10.28 -28.61
C PHE A 256 -22.76 -10.88 -29.93
N ARG A 257 -22.18 -12.02 -30.33
CA ARG A 257 -22.55 -12.74 -31.55
C ARG A 257 -23.93 -13.41 -31.47
N ARG A 258 -24.45 -13.69 -30.28
CA ARG A 258 -25.70 -14.43 -30.06
C ARG A 258 -26.90 -13.54 -29.76
N VAL A 259 -26.73 -12.53 -28.93
CA VAL A 259 -27.85 -11.78 -28.31
C VAL A 259 -27.84 -10.29 -28.71
N GLY A 260 -26.79 -9.83 -29.41
CA GLY A 260 -26.62 -8.45 -29.86
C GLY A 260 -25.91 -7.57 -28.83
N LEU A 261 -25.36 -6.44 -29.31
CA LEU A 261 -24.49 -5.55 -28.54
C LEU A 261 -25.16 -5.01 -27.26
N GLN A 262 -26.35 -4.42 -27.36
CA GLN A 262 -26.98 -3.70 -26.25
C GLN A 262 -27.19 -4.59 -25.01
N LYS A 263 -27.75 -5.80 -25.20
CA LYS A 263 -28.08 -6.72 -24.11
C LYS A 263 -26.83 -7.29 -23.43
N ALA A 264 -25.82 -7.63 -24.23
CA ALA A 264 -24.58 -8.16 -23.70
C ALA A 264 -23.75 -7.08 -22.99
N TRP A 265 -23.72 -5.83 -23.47
CA TRP A 265 -23.03 -4.74 -22.78
C TRP A 265 -23.60 -4.49 -21.38
N THR A 266 -24.93 -4.47 -21.22
CA THR A 266 -25.56 -4.27 -19.90
C THR A 266 -25.13 -5.31 -18.86
N VAL A 267 -24.92 -6.56 -19.27
CA VAL A 267 -24.50 -7.66 -18.37
C VAL A 267 -22.98 -7.66 -18.16
N PHE A 268 -22.20 -7.47 -19.22
CA PHE A 268 -20.75 -7.66 -19.15
C PHE A 268 -19.98 -6.44 -18.67
N ILE A 269 -20.51 -5.20 -18.76
CA ILE A 269 -19.85 -4.01 -18.18
C ILE A 269 -19.45 -4.22 -16.71
N PRO A 270 -20.36 -4.56 -15.78
CA PRO A 270 -19.99 -4.71 -14.38
C PRO A 270 -19.01 -5.87 -14.17
N VAL A 271 -19.16 -6.95 -14.92
CA VAL A 271 -18.28 -8.13 -14.81
C VAL A 271 -16.86 -7.81 -15.28
N VAL A 272 -16.72 -7.13 -16.42
CA VAL A 272 -15.43 -6.64 -16.94
C VAL A 272 -14.81 -5.63 -15.99
N ALA A 273 -15.60 -4.70 -15.43
CA ALA A 273 -15.11 -3.72 -14.48
C ALA A 273 -14.56 -4.39 -13.21
N VAL A 274 -15.31 -5.31 -12.60
CA VAL A 274 -14.87 -6.06 -11.41
C VAL A 274 -13.67 -6.96 -11.73
N GLY A 275 -13.69 -7.67 -12.86
CA GLY A 275 -12.56 -8.50 -13.30
C GLY A 275 -11.29 -7.68 -13.52
N GLY A 276 -11.43 -6.50 -14.15
CA GLY A 276 -10.33 -5.56 -14.37
C GLY A 276 -9.78 -5.00 -13.06
N LEU A 277 -10.65 -4.69 -12.09
CA LEU A 277 -10.22 -4.27 -10.75
C LEU A 277 -9.48 -5.36 -10.00
N PHE A 278 -9.93 -6.61 -10.13
CA PHE A 278 -9.25 -7.75 -9.52
C PHE A 278 -7.85 -7.94 -10.11
N VAL A 279 -7.71 -7.87 -11.43
CA VAL A 279 -6.39 -7.87 -12.08
C VAL A 279 -5.53 -6.70 -11.61
N ALA A 280 -6.11 -5.51 -11.52
CA ALA A 280 -5.38 -4.32 -11.09
C ALA A 280 -4.87 -4.44 -9.64
N ASP A 281 -5.70 -4.92 -8.69
CA ASP A 281 -5.26 -5.16 -7.30
C ASP A 281 -4.07 -6.13 -7.24
N GLN A 282 -4.14 -7.23 -7.99
CA GLN A 282 -3.05 -8.22 -8.02
C GLN A 282 -1.79 -7.66 -8.70
N ALA A 283 -1.93 -6.84 -9.74
CA ALA A 283 -0.80 -6.18 -10.38
C ALA A 283 -0.14 -5.15 -9.45
N VAL A 284 -0.92 -4.44 -8.63
CA VAL A 284 -0.38 -3.44 -7.69
C VAL A 284 0.49 -4.08 -6.60
N ARG A 285 0.20 -5.32 -6.16
CA ARG A 285 1.06 -6.05 -5.20
C ARG A 285 2.49 -6.24 -5.71
N LEU A 286 2.67 -6.25 -7.03
CA LEU A 286 3.99 -6.36 -7.67
C LEU A 286 4.73 -5.02 -7.75
N LEU A 287 4.05 -3.90 -7.48
CA LEU A 287 4.72 -2.60 -7.40
C LEU A 287 5.56 -2.51 -6.12
N PRO A 288 6.60 -1.67 -6.10
CA PRO A 288 7.33 -1.35 -4.88
C PRO A 288 6.39 -0.94 -3.73
N ASN A 289 6.69 -1.42 -2.53
CA ASN A 289 5.91 -1.13 -1.32
C ASN A 289 5.88 0.36 -0.93
N LEU A 290 6.92 1.13 -1.27
CA LEU A 290 7.00 2.58 -0.98
C LEU A 290 6.59 3.49 -2.14
N LEU A 291 6.03 2.95 -3.24
CA LEU A 291 5.70 3.68 -4.49
C LEU A 291 5.09 5.06 -4.23
#